data_AF-A0AAP2MSJ2-F1
#
_entry.id   AF-A0AAP2MSJ2-F1
#
_cell.length_a   1.000
_cell.length_b   1.000
_cell.length_c   1.000
_cell.angle_alpha   90.00
_cell.angle_beta   90.00
_cell.angle_gamma   90.00
#
_symmetry.space_group_name_H-M   'P 1'
#
loop_
_entity.id
_entity.type
_entity.pdbx_description
1 polymer ?
#
loop_
_entity_poly.entity_id
_entity_poly.type
_entity_poly.pdbx_seq_one_letter_code
_entity_poly.pdbx_strand_id
1 'polypeptide(L)'
;MYQYSFGNIDDDCDGPTIGGVEEFRSARWLIGRCGAEAFDAIEIGGLMFVNDGIAEPCTEPDDVPAFYSVYLHYADGHGHGVDCVGDFAAAERARAYAAQIRDAFGWPITIDRTPA
;
A
#
# COMPACT_ATOMS: atom_id res chain seq x y z
N MET A 1 8.49 23.56 -4.04
CA MET A 1 8.79 22.13 -3.87
C MET A 1 8.74 21.87 -2.36
N TYR A 2 7.66 21.27 -1.87
CA TYR A 2 7.56 20.94 -0.45
C TYR A 2 8.59 19.85 -0.14
N GLN A 3 9.45 20.10 0.84
CA GLN A 3 10.51 19.19 1.22
C GLN A 3 9.94 18.23 2.27
N TYR A 4 9.29 17.16 1.82
CA TYR A 4 8.78 16.11 2.70
C TYR A 4 9.95 15.29 3.28
N SER A 5 9.91 15.02 4.58
CA SER A 5 10.82 14.06 5.20
C SER A 5 10.26 12.66 5.00
N PHE A 6 10.70 11.97 3.96
CA PHE A 6 10.25 10.60 3.67
C PHE A 6 10.75 9.54 4.67
N GLY A 7 11.48 9.93 5.72
CA GLY A 7 12.02 9.01 6.71
C GLY A 7 12.77 7.82 6.08
N ASN A 8 12.44 6.62 6.56
CA ASN A 8 12.98 5.35 6.08
C ASN A 8 11.99 4.60 5.16
N ILE A 9 11.13 5.32 4.43
CA ILE A 9 10.26 4.67 3.44
C ILE A 9 11.15 4.13 2.32
N ASP A 10 11.09 2.82 2.12
CA ASP A 10 11.73 2.11 1.01
C ASP A 10 11.10 2.54 -0.33
N ASP A 11 11.91 2.74 -1.38
CA ASP A 11 11.47 3.25 -2.69
C ASP A 11 12.39 2.73 -3.79
N ASP A 12 12.28 1.43 -4.04
CA ASP A 12 12.99 0.75 -5.11
C ASP A 12 12.17 0.66 -6.41
N CYS A 13 10.91 1.12 -6.42
CA CYS A 13 9.90 0.86 -7.46
C CYS A 13 9.67 -0.65 -7.62
N ASP A 14 10.64 -1.39 -8.14
CA ASP A 14 10.61 -2.84 -8.34
C ASP A 14 11.47 -3.52 -7.26
N GLY A 15 10.81 -4.26 -6.37
CA GLY A 15 11.40 -5.04 -5.30
C GLY A 15 11.73 -6.47 -5.71
N PRO A 16 12.07 -7.35 -4.75
CA PRO A 16 12.36 -8.74 -5.05
C PRO A 16 11.11 -9.50 -5.52
N THR A 17 11.29 -10.48 -6.40
CA THR A 17 10.25 -11.50 -6.64
C THR A 17 10.28 -12.57 -5.56
N ILE A 18 9.20 -12.70 -4.80
CA ILE A 18 9.06 -13.70 -3.71
C ILE A 18 7.80 -14.51 -3.97
N GLY A 19 7.93 -15.84 -4.04
CA GLY A 19 6.76 -16.72 -4.22
C GLY A 19 5.98 -16.49 -5.52
N GLY A 20 6.58 -15.86 -6.53
CA GLY A 20 5.92 -15.51 -7.79
C GLY A 20 5.27 -14.12 -7.81
N VAL A 21 5.37 -13.35 -6.72
CA VAL A 21 4.92 -11.96 -6.63
C VAL A 21 6.14 -11.06 -6.73
N GLU A 22 6.18 -10.19 -7.74
CA GLU A 22 7.16 -9.10 -7.82
C GLU A 22 6.70 -8.00 -6.87
N GLU A 23 7.47 -7.76 -5.81
CA GLU A 23 7.12 -6.72 -4.85
C GLU A 23 7.32 -5.34 -5.47
N PHE A 24 6.50 -4.39 -5.06
CA PHE A 24 6.51 -3.04 -5.60
C PHE A 24 6.43 -2.01 -4.47
N ARG A 25 7.08 -0.86 -4.61
CA ARG A 25 7.04 0.26 -3.64
C ARG A 25 7.14 1.61 -4.35
N SER A 26 6.13 2.45 -4.23
CA SER A 26 6.07 3.76 -4.92
C SER A 26 5.50 4.91 -4.08
N ALA A 27 5.39 4.75 -2.76
CA ALA A 27 4.78 5.77 -1.90
C ALA A 27 5.50 7.12 -2.03
N ARG A 28 6.84 7.13 -2.12
CA ARG A 28 7.60 8.38 -2.28
C ARG A 28 7.31 9.06 -3.60
N TRP A 29 7.20 8.30 -4.70
CA TRP A 29 6.85 8.85 -6.00
C TRP A 29 5.45 9.48 -5.97
N LEU A 30 4.45 8.76 -5.47
CA LEU A 30 3.07 9.24 -5.45
C LEU A 30 2.91 10.48 -4.56
N ILE A 31 3.47 10.45 -3.35
CA ILE A 31 3.43 11.58 -2.41
C ILE A 31 4.23 12.78 -2.95
N GLY A 32 5.38 12.55 -3.58
CA GLY A 32 6.16 13.60 -4.21
C GLY A 32 5.42 14.28 -5.36
N ARG A 33 4.57 13.54 -6.08
CA ARG A 33 3.75 14.04 -7.19
C ARG A 33 2.50 14.79 -6.71
N CYS A 34 1.77 14.23 -5.75
CA CYS A 34 0.46 14.73 -5.33
C CYS A 34 0.51 15.69 -4.13
N GLY A 35 1.59 15.66 -3.35
CA GLY A 35 1.67 16.34 -2.05
C GLY A 35 1.19 15.42 -0.91
N ALA A 36 1.74 15.60 0.28
CA ALA A 36 1.35 14.81 1.45
C ALA A 36 -0.05 15.17 1.94
N GLU A 37 -0.48 16.42 1.76
CA GLU A 37 -1.82 16.89 2.08
C GLU A 37 -2.94 16.19 1.27
N ALA A 38 -2.58 15.54 0.16
CA ALA A 38 -3.54 14.81 -0.66
C ALA A 38 -4.02 13.52 0.02
N PHE A 39 -3.35 13.04 1.08
CA PHE A 39 -3.63 11.77 1.73
C PHE A 39 -3.83 11.94 3.23
N ASP A 40 -4.67 11.09 3.81
CA ASP A 40 -4.99 11.15 5.23
C ASP A 40 -5.00 9.78 5.94
N ALA A 41 -4.92 8.68 5.20
CA ALA A 41 -4.90 7.33 5.77
C ALA A 41 -4.16 6.31 4.89
N ILE A 42 -3.88 5.16 5.49
CA ILE A 42 -3.23 4.01 4.87
C ILE A 42 -4.17 2.81 4.98
N GLU A 43 -4.24 2.02 3.91
CA GLU A 43 -5.03 0.78 3.89
C GLU A 43 -4.17 -0.40 3.44
N ILE A 44 -4.49 -1.59 3.96
CA ILE A 44 -3.84 -2.85 3.57
C ILE A 44 -4.90 -3.87 3.18
N GLY A 45 -4.81 -4.38 1.96
CA GLY A 45 -5.70 -5.40 1.40
C GLY A 45 -4.96 -6.70 1.08
N GLY A 46 -5.60 -7.84 1.34
CA GLY A 46 -5.24 -9.10 0.70
C GLY A 46 -5.92 -9.19 -0.66
N LEU A 47 -5.18 -9.60 -1.70
CA LEU A 47 -5.67 -9.64 -3.08
C LEU A 47 -5.56 -11.07 -3.59
N MET A 48 -6.57 -11.49 -4.36
CA MET A 48 -6.59 -12.77 -5.07
C MET A 48 -6.65 -12.52 -6.56
N PHE A 49 -5.96 -13.35 -7.34
CA PHE A 49 -6.11 -13.33 -8.79
C PHE A 49 -7.45 -13.97 -9.16
N VAL A 50 -8.33 -13.18 -9.75
CA VAL A 50 -9.49 -13.66 -10.49
C VAL A 50 -9.13 -13.78 -11.98
N ASN A 51 -10.03 -14.35 -12.78
CA ASN A 51 -9.78 -14.69 -14.19
C ASN A 51 -8.98 -13.64 -14.96
N ASP A 52 -8.07 -14.10 -15.82
CA ASP A 52 -7.22 -13.28 -16.71
C ASP A 52 -6.28 -12.30 -15.98
N GLY A 53 -5.86 -12.62 -14.75
CA GLY A 53 -4.84 -11.84 -14.02
C GLY A 53 -5.37 -10.54 -13.41
N ILE A 54 -6.69 -10.36 -13.41
CA ILE A 54 -7.35 -9.30 -12.65
C ILE A 54 -7.20 -9.66 -11.16
N ALA A 55 -6.85 -8.69 -10.32
CA ALA A 55 -6.81 -8.88 -8.87
C ALA A 55 -8.06 -8.28 -8.23
N GLU A 56 -8.69 -9.04 -7.34
CA GLU A 56 -9.81 -8.59 -6.52
C GLU A 56 -9.44 -8.66 -5.03
N PRO A 57 -9.98 -7.77 -4.19
CA PRO A 57 -9.78 -7.83 -2.75
C PRO A 57 -10.43 -9.08 -2.17
N CYS A 58 -9.72 -9.74 -1.26
CA CYS A 58 -10.30 -10.74 -0.38
C CYS A 58 -11.36 -10.07 0.50
N THR A 59 -12.61 -10.53 0.40
CA THR A 59 -13.75 -10.00 1.16
C THR A 59 -14.44 -11.05 2.02
N GLU A 60 -14.24 -12.32 1.71
CA GLU A 60 -14.81 -13.44 2.46
C GLU A 60 -13.80 -14.00 3.48
N PRO A 61 -14.27 -14.60 4.59
CA PRO A 61 -13.38 -15.09 5.65
C PRO A 61 -12.46 -16.25 5.24
N ASP A 62 -12.83 -17.01 4.22
CA ASP A 62 -12.08 -18.16 3.69
C ASP A 62 -11.21 -17.82 2.47
N ASP A 63 -11.23 -16.57 2.02
CA ASP A 63 -10.35 -16.10 0.96
C ASP A 63 -8.88 -16.22 1.39
N VAL A 64 -8.06 -16.74 0.48
CA VAL A 64 -6.61 -16.85 0.65
C VAL A 64 -5.92 -15.83 -0.25
N PRO A 65 -5.29 -14.78 0.30
CA PRO A 65 -4.59 -13.78 -0.50
C PRO A 65 -3.45 -14.41 -1.29
N ALA A 66 -3.38 -14.10 -2.59
CA ALA A 66 -2.24 -14.39 -3.44
C ALA A 66 -1.09 -13.40 -3.19
N PHE A 67 -1.42 -12.15 -2.85
CA PHE A 67 -0.49 -11.10 -2.46
C PHE A 67 -1.21 -10.04 -1.60
N TYR A 68 -0.46 -9.05 -1.14
CA TYR A 68 -0.97 -7.98 -0.27
C TYR A 68 -0.59 -6.62 -0.81
N SER A 69 -1.55 -5.71 -0.92
CA SER A 69 -1.30 -4.36 -1.40
C SER A 69 -1.47 -3.34 -0.28
N VAL A 70 -0.63 -2.32 -0.31
CA VAL A 70 -0.70 -1.14 0.56
C VAL A 70 -1.18 0.04 -0.27
N TYR A 71 -2.14 0.79 0.27
CA TYR A 71 -2.75 1.92 -0.41
C TYR A 71 -2.67 3.20 0.42
N LEU A 72 -2.62 4.33 -0.27
CA LEU A 72 -2.87 5.65 0.33
C LEU A 72 -4.31 6.07 0.03
N HIS A 73 -5.03 6.46 1.07
CA HIS A 73 -6.38 7.00 0.97
C HIS A 73 -6.33 8.51 0.76
N TYR A 74 -7.12 9.00 -0.22
CA TYR A 74 -7.18 10.42 -0.52
C TYR A 74 -7.98 11.20 0.54
N ALA A 75 -7.39 12.30 1.01
CA ALA A 75 -8.07 13.25 1.87
C ALA A 75 -9.26 13.90 1.12
N ASP A 76 -10.28 14.29 1.88
CA ASP A 76 -11.47 14.94 1.32
C ASP A 76 -11.10 16.20 0.51
N GLY A 77 -11.64 16.31 -0.70
CA GLY A 77 -11.33 17.40 -1.64
C GLY A 77 -10.03 17.27 -2.43
N HIS A 78 -9.22 16.23 -2.21
CA HIS A 78 -7.96 15.99 -2.94
C HIS A 78 -8.03 14.84 -3.96
N GLY A 79 -9.01 13.94 -3.82
CA GLY A 79 -9.24 12.80 -4.69
C GLY A 79 -10.41 11.95 -4.19
N HIS A 80 -10.59 10.76 -4.76
CA HIS A 80 -11.58 9.79 -4.31
C HIS A 80 -10.97 8.39 -4.25
N GLY A 81 -11.21 7.70 -3.13
CA GLY A 81 -10.78 6.32 -2.93
C GLY A 81 -9.32 6.22 -2.53
N VAL A 82 -8.63 5.23 -3.10
CA VAL A 82 -7.28 4.84 -2.70
C VAL A 82 -6.39 4.62 -3.93
N ASP A 83 -5.09 4.84 -3.77
CA ASP A 83 -4.08 4.49 -4.78
C ASP A 83 -3.09 3.47 -4.23
N CYS A 84 -2.78 2.44 -5.03
CA CYS A 84 -1.81 1.41 -4.65
C CYS A 84 -0.40 1.99 -4.66
N VAL A 85 0.31 1.81 -3.56
CA VAL A 85 1.70 2.27 -3.38
C VAL A 85 2.67 1.15 -3.03
N GLY A 86 2.20 -0.09 -2.98
CA GLY A 86 3.07 -1.24 -2.90
C GLY A 86 2.34 -2.57 -2.90
N ASP A 87 2.98 -3.58 -3.51
CA ASP A 87 2.52 -4.96 -3.54
C ASP A 87 3.57 -5.86 -2.88
N PHE A 88 3.11 -6.84 -2.10
CA PHE A 88 3.97 -7.66 -1.24
C PHE A 88 3.54 -9.11 -1.27
N ALA A 89 4.52 -10.01 -1.25
CA ALA A 89 4.25 -11.45 -1.20
C ALA A 89 3.75 -11.92 0.18
N ALA A 90 3.90 -11.09 1.22
CA ALA A 90 3.55 -11.45 2.59
C ALA A 90 2.94 -10.28 3.39
N ALA A 91 1.95 -10.61 4.22
CA ALA A 91 1.23 -9.67 5.09
C ALA A 91 2.18 -8.87 6.00
N GLU A 92 3.16 -9.54 6.62
CA GLU A 92 4.12 -8.89 7.51
C GLU A 92 4.94 -7.81 6.80
N ARG A 93 5.26 -8.03 5.52
CA ARG A 93 6.03 -7.09 4.70
C ARG A 93 5.18 -5.89 4.29
N ALA A 94 3.92 -6.12 3.91
CA ALA A 94 2.94 -5.05 3.67
C ALA A 94 2.74 -4.19 4.92
N ARG A 95 2.56 -4.81 6.09
CA ARG A 95 2.45 -4.12 7.39
C ARG A 95 3.71 -3.33 7.74
N ALA A 96 4.89 -3.90 7.51
CA ALA A 96 6.16 -3.21 7.76
C ALA A 96 6.29 -1.95 6.88
N TYR A 97 5.93 -2.04 5.61
CA TYR A 97 5.95 -0.89 4.70
C TYR A 97 4.89 0.16 5.05
N ALA A 98 3.66 -0.26 5.37
CA ALA A 98 2.62 0.64 5.87
C ALA A 98 3.05 1.35 7.17
N ALA A 99 3.76 0.67 8.07
CA ALA A 99 4.33 1.27 9.27
C ALA A 99 5.39 2.33 8.95
N GLN A 100 6.27 2.10 7.96
CA GLN A 100 7.23 3.13 7.52
C GLN A 100 6.52 4.40 7.03
N ILE A 101 5.44 4.26 6.26
CA ILE A 101 4.65 5.40 5.77
C ILE A 101 3.98 6.13 6.95
N ARG A 102 3.31 5.39 7.83
CA ARG A 102 2.70 5.94 9.04
C ARG A 102 3.72 6.71 9.87
N ASP A 103 4.90 6.14 10.11
CA ASP A 103 5.90 6.74 10.98
C ASP A 103 6.51 8.01 10.35
N ALA A 104 6.52 8.12 9.02
CA ALA A 104 6.98 9.31 8.31
C ALA A 104 5.95 10.46 8.27
N PHE A 105 4.66 10.15 8.09
CA PHE A 105 3.62 11.15 7.84
C PHE A 105 2.57 11.29 8.96
N GLY A 106 2.51 10.34 9.90
CA GLY A 106 1.55 10.31 10.99
C GLY A 106 0.15 9.84 10.61
N TRP A 107 -0.08 9.37 9.37
CA TRP A 107 -1.39 8.90 8.91
C TRP A 107 -1.79 7.57 9.57
N PRO A 108 -3.03 7.42 10.05
CA PRO A 108 -3.51 6.16 10.60
C PRO A 108 -3.58 5.06 9.54
N ILE A 109 -3.37 3.81 9.97
CA ILE A 109 -3.79 2.63 9.21
C ILE A 109 -5.26 2.39 9.57
N THR A 110 -6.17 2.72 8.66
CA THR A 110 -7.63 2.66 8.92
C THR A 110 -8.21 1.30 8.55
N ILE A 111 -7.59 0.60 7.60
CA ILE A 111 -7.97 -0.73 7.16
C ILE A 111 -6.73 -1.62 7.15
N ASP A 112 -6.80 -2.76 7.83
CA ASP A 112 -5.86 -3.87 7.68
C ASP A 112 -6.64 -5.17 7.55
N ARG A 113 -6.72 -5.71 6.32
CA ARG A 113 -7.41 -6.97 6.00
C ARG A 113 -6.44 -8.16 5.87
N THR A 114 -5.25 -8.04 6.41
CA THR A 114 -4.29 -9.16 6.42
C THR A 114 -4.61 -10.13 7.56
N PRO A 115 -4.29 -11.44 7.42
CA PRO A 115 -4.46 -12.43 8.49
C PRO A 115 -3.73 -12.00 9.78
N ALA A 116 -4.38 -12.20 10.93
CA ALA A 116 -3.85 -11.84 12.25
C ALA A 116 -2.52 -12.54 12.57
#